data_AF-A0A7X6PV69-F1
#
_entry.id   AF-A0A7X6PV69-F1
#
_cell.length_a   1.000
_cell.length_b   1.000
_cell.length_c   1.000
_cell.angle_alpha   90.00
_cell.angle_beta   90.00
_cell.angle_gamma   90.00
#
_symmetry.space_group_name_H-M   'P 1'
#
loop_
_entity.id
_entity.type
_entity.pdbx_description
1 polymer ?
#
loop_
_entity_poly.entity_id
_entity_poly.type
_entity_poly.pdbx_seq_one_letter_code
_entity_poly.pdbx_strand_id
1 'polypeptide(L)'
;IGRMFTPMQQISALVTFMFLHGGFWHLLGNMWSLYIFGDNIEDRLGHVRYLVFYLLSGIASGVLHLVLHPHSTIPTIGASGAIAGVMGAYMISYPKSKILTLIPIFFIPYFIEVPAFIFLGIWFFLQFLNAAGSSAHGGGIAWWAHIGGFIAGILFLKMLLAAPRSGIDDKLRVSTSKRHTPGLQVIHTFSTLESSDLSGDIFINPMEAKNGTRKLVNIPWGFQQRLFNVTIPSGVKDGSILRLRGMGKRISYDRSGDLFLKVLVRE
;
A
#
# COMPACT_ATOMS: atom_id res chain seq x y z
N ILE A 1 -14.35 12.14 -35.61
CA ILE A 1 -13.27 12.90 -34.94
C ILE A 1 -11.89 12.28 -35.20
N GLY A 2 -11.70 10.95 -35.16
CA GLY A 2 -10.37 10.32 -35.36
C GLY A 2 -9.60 10.73 -36.63
N ARG A 3 -10.28 11.00 -37.76
CA ARG A 3 -9.63 11.45 -39.01
C ARG A 3 -8.99 12.86 -38.95
N MET A 4 -9.26 13.64 -37.90
CA MET A 4 -8.68 14.98 -37.70
C MET A 4 -7.32 14.94 -36.98
N PHE A 5 -6.92 13.78 -36.44
CA PHE A 5 -5.70 13.61 -35.68
C PHE A 5 -4.73 12.65 -36.39
N THR A 6 -3.43 12.94 -36.31
CA THR A 6 -2.40 12.05 -36.84
C THR A 6 -2.41 10.70 -36.10
N PRO A 7 -1.93 9.61 -36.72
CA PRO A 7 -1.82 8.31 -36.05
C PRO A 7 -1.05 8.39 -34.73
N MET A 8 0.02 9.19 -34.70
CA MET A 8 0.81 9.42 -33.48
C MET A 8 -0.02 10.07 -32.37
N GLN A 9 -0.84 11.09 -32.70
CA GLN A 9 -1.72 11.74 -31.73
C GLN A 9 -2.75 10.75 -31.17
N GLN A 10 -3.34 9.91 -32.02
CA GLN A 10 -4.30 8.90 -31.60
C GLN A 10 -3.67 7.85 -30.68
N ILE A 11 -2.46 7.38 -31.00
CA ILE A 11 -1.72 6.42 -30.17
C ILE A 11 -1.33 7.05 -28.84
N SER A 12 -0.83 8.30 -28.85
CA SER A 12 -0.45 9.00 -27.62
C SER A 12 -1.65 9.19 -26.69
N ALA A 13 -2.85 9.42 -27.24
CA ALA A 13 -4.07 9.60 -26.46
C ALA A 13 -4.43 8.37 -25.62
N LEU A 14 -4.06 7.15 -26.06
CA LEU A 14 -4.24 5.90 -25.30
C LEU A 14 -3.35 5.83 -24.05
N VAL A 15 -2.36 6.72 -23.94
CA VAL A 15 -1.48 6.81 -22.77
C VAL A 15 -1.78 8.08 -21.97
N THR A 16 -1.84 9.23 -22.62
CA THR A 16 -1.92 10.53 -21.95
C THR A 16 -3.24 10.75 -21.22
N PHE A 17 -4.34 10.10 -21.65
CA PHE A 17 -5.65 10.24 -20.98
C PHE A 17 -5.61 9.81 -19.51
N MET A 18 -4.72 8.87 -19.14
CA MET A 18 -4.56 8.39 -17.77
C MET A 18 -4.10 9.48 -16.80
N PHE A 19 -3.45 10.53 -17.31
CA PHE A 19 -2.86 11.60 -16.49
C PHE A 19 -3.77 12.83 -16.40
N LEU A 20 -4.87 12.86 -17.17
CA LEU A 20 -5.86 13.94 -17.15
C LEU A 20 -6.94 13.65 -16.12
N HIS A 21 -7.37 14.67 -15.37
CA HIS A 21 -8.36 14.53 -14.31
C HIS A 21 -9.45 15.60 -14.45
N GLY A 22 -10.70 15.18 -14.28
CA GLY A 22 -11.88 16.06 -14.43
C GLY A 22 -12.10 17.05 -13.28
N GLY A 23 -11.22 17.10 -12.28
CA GLY A 23 -11.31 18.00 -11.14
C GLY A 23 -10.53 17.51 -9.92
N PHE A 24 -10.50 18.33 -8.86
CA PHE A 24 -9.75 18.05 -7.63
C PHE A 24 -10.18 16.74 -6.96
N TRP A 25 -11.49 16.53 -6.77
CA TRP A 25 -12.00 15.32 -6.11
C TRP A 25 -11.74 14.05 -6.92
N HIS A 26 -11.72 14.14 -8.25
CA HIS A 26 -11.35 13.02 -9.11
C HIS A 26 -9.86 12.65 -8.93
N LEU A 27 -8.97 13.65 -8.93
CA LEU A 27 -7.55 13.43 -8.65
C LEU A 27 -7.34 12.85 -7.25
N LEU A 28 -7.97 13.44 -6.23
CA LEU A 28 -7.85 12.98 -4.85
C LEU A 28 -8.29 11.52 -4.70
N GLY A 29 -9.42 11.13 -5.28
CA GLY A 29 -9.90 9.74 -5.26
C GLY A 29 -8.93 8.76 -5.93
N ASN A 30 -8.32 9.16 -7.04
CA ASN A 30 -7.30 8.35 -7.72
C ASN A 30 -6.03 8.19 -6.86
N MET A 31 -5.52 9.28 -6.30
CA MET A 31 -4.32 9.24 -5.46
C MET A 31 -4.57 8.48 -4.15
N TRP A 32 -5.75 8.64 -3.54
CA TRP A 32 -6.15 7.89 -2.36
C TRP A 32 -6.25 6.38 -2.63
N SER A 33 -6.82 5.99 -3.77
CA SER A 33 -6.88 4.58 -4.16
C SER A 33 -5.48 3.99 -4.41
N LEU A 34 -4.60 4.74 -5.07
CA LEU A 34 -3.20 4.36 -5.24
C LEU A 34 -2.46 4.24 -3.91
N TYR A 35 -2.73 5.13 -2.96
CA TYR A 35 -2.13 5.06 -1.63
C TYR A 35 -2.55 3.78 -0.88
N ILE A 36 -3.82 3.36 -0.99
CA ILE A 36 -4.32 2.15 -0.32
C ILE A 36 -3.80 0.87 -0.98
N PHE A 37 -3.81 0.80 -2.32
CA PHE A 37 -3.59 -0.46 -3.05
C PHE A 37 -2.25 -0.55 -3.79
N GLY A 38 -1.68 0.60 -4.16
CA GLY A 38 -0.50 0.70 -5.01
C GLY A 38 0.75 0.17 -4.35
N ASP A 39 1.07 0.60 -3.12
CA ASP A 39 2.29 0.23 -2.38
C ASP A 39 2.46 -1.30 -2.33
N ASN A 40 1.41 -2.03 -1.93
CA ASN A 40 1.46 -3.49 -1.85
C ASN A 40 1.68 -4.19 -3.20
N ILE A 41 1.14 -3.65 -4.28
CA ILE A 41 1.28 -4.25 -5.62
C ILE A 41 2.63 -3.89 -6.23
N GLU A 42 3.12 -2.68 -5.98
CA GLU A 42 4.46 -2.26 -6.33
C GLU A 42 5.52 -3.09 -5.59
N ASP A 43 5.38 -3.30 -4.29
CA ASP A 43 6.25 -4.19 -3.49
C ASP A 43 6.29 -5.62 -4.05
N ARG A 44 5.14 -6.11 -4.53
CA ARG A 44 5.01 -7.46 -5.08
C ARG A 44 5.70 -7.59 -6.44
N LEU A 45 5.56 -6.58 -7.30
CA LEU A 45 6.05 -6.60 -8.68
C LEU A 45 7.48 -6.07 -8.82
N GLY A 46 7.90 -5.14 -7.98
CA GLY A 46 9.05 -4.26 -8.19
C GLY A 46 8.67 -3.02 -9.01
N HIS A 47 9.45 -1.94 -8.85
CA HIS A 47 9.16 -0.61 -9.40
C HIS A 47 8.96 -0.62 -10.93
N VAL A 48 9.84 -1.29 -11.68
CA VAL A 48 9.79 -1.26 -13.15
C VAL A 48 8.58 -2.01 -13.67
N ARG A 49 8.35 -3.20 -13.12
CA ARG A 49 7.22 -4.05 -13.49
C ARG A 49 5.89 -3.43 -13.08
N TYR A 50 5.85 -2.75 -11.94
CA TYR A 50 4.68 -1.99 -11.51
C TYR A 50 4.35 -0.86 -12.49
N LEU A 51 5.36 -0.10 -12.94
CA LEU A 51 5.14 0.94 -13.96
C LEU A 51 4.58 0.35 -15.27
N VAL A 52 5.19 -0.72 -15.78
CA VAL A 52 4.71 -1.40 -17.00
C VAL A 52 3.30 -1.94 -16.78
N PHE A 53 3.06 -2.61 -15.65
CA PHE A 53 1.75 -3.12 -15.25
C PHE A 53 0.67 -2.04 -15.24
N TYR A 54 0.97 -0.90 -14.63
CA TYR A 54 0.04 0.22 -14.51
C TYR A 54 -0.33 0.78 -15.89
N LEU A 55 0.67 1.04 -16.73
CA LEU A 55 0.46 1.55 -18.09
C LEU A 55 -0.33 0.57 -18.96
N LEU A 56 0.02 -0.72 -18.94
CA LEU A 56 -0.70 -1.74 -19.70
C LEU A 56 -2.15 -1.89 -19.24
N SER A 57 -2.39 -1.85 -17.93
CA SER A 57 -3.75 -1.92 -17.36
C SER A 57 -4.60 -0.73 -17.81
N GLY A 58 -4.05 0.48 -17.80
CA GLY A 58 -4.74 1.67 -18.27
C GLY A 58 -5.00 1.69 -19.78
N ILE A 59 -4.03 1.23 -20.60
CA ILE A 59 -4.23 1.06 -22.04
C ILE A 59 -5.34 0.05 -22.32
N ALA A 60 -5.28 -1.14 -21.70
CA ALA A 60 -6.30 -2.18 -21.88
C ALA A 60 -7.70 -1.70 -21.44
N SER A 61 -7.76 -0.96 -20.34
CA SER A 61 -8.97 -0.29 -19.85
C SER A 61 -9.55 0.68 -20.88
N GLY A 62 -8.73 1.60 -21.40
CA GLY A 62 -9.15 2.58 -22.40
C GLY A 62 -9.58 1.94 -23.72
N VAL A 63 -8.85 0.92 -24.18
CA VAL A 63 -9.18 0.15 -25.39
C VAL A 63 -10.52 -0.57 -25.23
N LEU A 64 -10.78 -1.23 -24.10
CA LEU A 64 -12.06 -1.91 -23.88
C LEU A 64 -13.22 -0.90 -23.90
N HIS A 65 -13.06 0.24 -23.22
CA HIS A 65 -14.08 1.28 -23.21
C HIS A 65 -14.36 1.82 -24.62
N LEU A 66 -13.31 2.09 -25.39
CA LEU A 66 -13.40 2.58 -26.77
C LEU A 66 -14.10 1.56 -27.70
N VAL A 67 -13.78 0.27 -27.57
CA VAL A 67 -14.39 -0.80 -28.38
C VAL A 67 -15.88 -0.96 -28.07
N LEU A 68 -16.28 -0.79 -26.80
CA LEU A 68 -17.68 -0.88 -26.39
C LEU A 68 -18.48 0.41 -26.66
N HIS A 69 -17.79 1.55 -26.79
CA HIS A 69 -18.41 2.86 -27.04
C HIS A 69 -17.75 3.61 -28.23
N PRO A 70 -17.69 3.00 -29.43
CA PRO A 70 -16.92 3.54 -30.55
C PRO A 70 -17.48 4.85 -31.11
N HIS A 71 -18.75 5.16 -30.80
CA HIS A 71 -19.45 6.36 -31.24
C HIS A 71 -19.58 7.42 -30.13
N SER A 72 -19.02 7.19 -28.94
CA SER A 72 -19.06 8.17 -27.87
C SER A 72 -18.33 9.45 -28.28
N THR A 73 -18.99 10.59 -28.09
CA THR A 73 -18.41 11.92 -28.24
C THR A 73 -17.86 12.47 -26.93
N ILE A 74 -18.05 11.75 -25.82
CA ILE A 74 -17.61 12.15 -24.49
C ILE A 74 -16.18 11.64 -24.29
N PRO A 75 -15.20 12.52 -24.04
CA PRO A 75 -13.82 12.11 -23.83
C PRO A 75 -13.68 11.33 -22.52
N THR A 76 -12.93 10.23 -22.57
CA THR A 76 -12.53 9.49 -21.37
C THR A 76 -11.22 10.07 -20.85
N ILE A 77 -11.21 10.44 -19.57
CA ILE A 77 -10.02 10.93 -18.86
C ILE A 77 -9.95 10.28 -17.49
N GLY A 78 -8.75 10.04 -16.99
CA GLY A 78 -8.53 9.60 -15.62
C GLY A 78 -7.68 8.33 -15.50
N ALA A 79 -6.91 8.30 -14.43
CA ALA A 79 -6.11 7.15 -13.99
C ALA A 79 -6.95 5.96 -13.52
N SER A 80 -8.25 6.15 -13.29
CA SER A 80 -9.12 5.21 -12.59
C SER A 80 -9.19 3.82 -13.26
N GLY A 81 -9.04 3.75 -14.59
CA GLY A 81 -8.93 2.49 -15.32
C GLY A 81 -7.67 1.69 -14.98
N ALA A 82 -6.51 2.34 -14.94
CA ALA A 82 -5.25 1.72 -14.52
C ALA A 82 -5.30 1.32 -13.03
N ILE A 83 -5.88 2.17 -12.19
CA ILE A 83 -6.09 1.91 -10.77
C ILE A 83 -7.04 0.72 -10.56
N ALA A 84 -8.08 0.58 -11.37
CA ALA A 84 -8.93 -0.60 -11.34
C ALA A 84 -8.10 -1.88 -11.59
N GLY A 85 -7.09 -1.83 -12.46
CA GLY A 85 -6.12 -2.92 -12.64
C GLY A 85 -5.31 -3.21 -11.38
N VAL A 86 -4.79 -2.18 -10.70
CA VAL A 86 -4.14 -2.32 -9.39
C VAL A 86 -5.07 -2.99 -8.38
N MET A 87 -6.34 -2.56 -8.32
CA MET A 87 -7.36 -3.15 -7.46
C MET A 87 -7.62 -4.63 -7.81
N GLY A 88 -7.72 -4.98 -9.08
CA GLY A 88 -7.87 -6.36 -9.52
C GLY A 88 -6.70 -7.25 -9.09
N ALA A 89 -5.47 -6.76 -9.28
CA ALA A 89 -4.26 -7.42 -8.80
C ALA A 89 -4.22 -7.56 -7.27
N TYR A 90 -4.68 -6.53 -6.55
CA TYR A 90 -4.77 -6.54 -5.09
C TYR A 90 -5.74 -7.58 -4.58
N MET A 91 -6.93 -7.68 -5.18
CA MET A 91 -7.97 -8.63 -4.81
C MET A 91 -7.44 -10.07 -4.77
N ILE A 92 -6.63 -10.46 -5.75
CA ILE A 92 -6.10 -11.83 -5.84
C ILE A 92 -4.81 -12.03 -5.05
N SER A 93 -4.01 -10.98 -4.84
CA SER A 93 -2.74 -11.06 -4.10
C SER A 93 -2.94 -11.02 -2.59
N TYR A 94 -3.94 -10.26 -2.14
CA TYR A 94 -4.18 -9.94 -0.74
C TYR A 94 -5.66 -10.15 -0.34
N PRO A 95 -6.29 -11.31 -0.65
CA PRO A 95 -7.74 -11.49 -0.51
C PRO A 95 -8.25 -11.35 0.94
N LYS A 96 -7.39 -11.65 1.92
CA LYS A 96 -7.69 -11.59 3.36
C LYS A 96 -7.25 -10.29 4.03
N SER A 97 -6.55 -9.40 3.32
CA SER A 97 -6.18 -8.09 3.87
C SER A 97 -7.43 -7.30 4.17
N LYS A 98 -7.44 -6.62 5.32
CA LYS A 98 -8.61 -5.89 5.79
C LYS A 98 -8.55 -4.44 5.37
N ILE A 99 -9.59 -3.97 4.69
CA ILE A 99 -9.75 -2.58 4.27
C ILE A 99 -10.67 -1.90 5.27
N LEU A 100 -10.18 -0.84 5.90
CA LEU A 100 -11.00 0.01 6.78
C LEU A 100 -12.02 0.75 5.91
N THR A 101 -13.26 0.32 6.00
CA THR A 101 -14.37 0.80 5.18
C THR A 101 -15.29 1.65 6.03
N LEU A 102 -15.55 2.86 5.55
CA LEU A 102 -16.57 3.74 6.13
C LEU A 102 -17.94 3.37 5.55
N ILE A 103 -18.85 2.93 6.42
CA ILE A 103 -20.27 2.79 6.09
C ILE A 103 -20.99 4.01 6.68
N PRO A 104 -21.51 4.92 5.84
CA PRO A 104 -22.28 6.05 6.31
C PRO A 104 -23.68 5.57 6.74
N ILE A 105 -23.86 5.31 8.05
CA ILE A 105 -25.18 5.02 8.62
C ILE A 105 -25.77 6.34 9.12
N PHE A 106 -26.62 6.96 8.28
CA PHE A 106 -27.20 8.29 8.52
C PHE A 106 -26.14 9.37 8.79
N PHE A 107 -25.92 9.73 10.06
CA PHE A 107 -25.01 10.77 10.52
C PHE A 107 -23.82 10.23 11.32
N ILE A 108 -23.75 8.93 11.62
CA ILE A 108 -22.67 8.33 12.41
C ILE A 108 -21.72 7.58 11.46
N PRO A 109 -20.45 8.01 11.33
CA PRO A 109 -19.48 7.27 10.53
C PRO A 109 -19.16 5.95 11.23
N TYR A 110 -19.62 4.83 10.65
CA TYR A 110 -19.32 3.49 11.17
C TYR A 110 -18.18 2.87 10.38
N PHE A 111 -17.06 2.59 11.06
CA PHE A 111 -15.89 2.00 10.45
C PHE A 111 -15.86 0.49 10.70
N ILE A 112 -15.79 -0.29 9.62
CA ILE A 112 -15.61 -1.73 9.70
C ILE A 112 -14.43 -2.18 8.85
N GLU A 113 -13.80 -3.25 9.29
CA GLU A 113 -12.74 -3.91 8.55
C GLU A 113 -13.33 -4.97 7.63
N VAL A 114 -13.28 -4.75 6.30
CA VAL A 114 -13.82 -5.69 5.32
C VAL A 114 -12.68 -6.39 4.59
N PRO A 115 -12.70 -7.73 4.42
CA PRO A 115 -11.73 -8.43 3.59
C PRO A 115 -11.69 -7.86 2.17
N ALA A 116 -10.49 -7.64 1.64
CA ALA A 116 -10.28 -7.00 0.35
C ALA A 116 -10.98 -7.73 -0.79
N PHE A 117 -11.03 -9.06 -0.75
CA PHE A 117 -11.78 -9.84 -1.74
C PHE A 117 -13.27 -9.45 -1.79
N ILE A 118 -13.90 -9.28 -0.62
CA ILE A 118 -15.32 -8.90 -0.53
C ILE A 118 -15.50 -7.45 -0.97
N PHE A 119 -14.70 -6.53 -0.42
CA PHE A 119 -14.80 -5.11 -0.74
C PHE A 119 -14.62 -4.85 -2.25
N LEU A 120 -13.56 -5.40 -2.84
CA LEU A 120 -13.24 -5.22 -4.26
C LEU A 120 -14.20 -6.01 -5.16
N GLY A 121 -14.69 -7.17 -4.71
CA GLY A 121 -15.73 -7.92 -5.41
C GLY A 121 -17.05 -7.16 -5.50
N ILE A 122 -17.50 -6.56 -4.38
CA ILE A 122 -18.67 -5.67 -4.37
C ILE A 122 -18.43 -4.46 -5.28
N TRP A 123 -17.26 -3.81 -5.15
CA TRP A 123 -16.92 -2.67 -5.99
C TRP A 123 -17.00 -3.03 -7.49
N PHE A 124 -16.37 -4.14 -7.89
CA PHE A 124 -16.38 -4.64 -9.27
C PHE A 124 -17.80 -4.97 -9.75
N PHE A 125 -18.60 -5.63 -8.91
CA PHE A 125 -19.99 -5.94 -9.22
C PHE A 125 -20.81 -4.66 -9.43
N LEU A 126 -20.62 -3.64 -8.59
CA LEU A 126 -21.26 -2.33 -8.76
C LEU A 126 -20.80 -1.64 -10.05
N GLN A 127 -19.52 -1.73 -10.42
CA GLN A 127 -19.07 -1.21 -11.72
C GLN A 127 -19.83 -1.87 -12.88
N PHE A 128 -20.04 -3.18 -12.82
CA PHE A 128 -20.75 -3.94 -13.85
C PHE A 128 -22.24 -3.56 -13.92
N LEU A 129 -22.92 -3.47 -12.77
CA LEU A 129 -24.32 -3.05 -12.73
C LEU A 129 -24.52 -1.64 -13.28
N ASN A 130 -23.64 -0.70 -12.92
CA ASN A 130 -23.70 0.66 -13.46
C ASN A 130 -23.41 0.68 -14.96
N ALA A 131 -22.45 -0.12 -15.44
CA ALA A 131 -22.14 -0.25 -16.86
C ALA A 131 -23.32 -0.81 -17.68
N ALA A 132 -24.06 -1.76 -17.10
CA ALA A 132 -25.23 -2.39 -17.74
C ALA A 132 -26.49 -1.50 -17.67
N GLY A 133 -26.64 -0.71 -16.61
CA GLY A 133 -27.78 0.19 -16.40
C GLY A 133 -27.62 1.58 -17.02
N SER A 134 -26.40 2.00 -17.36
CA SER A 134 -26.15 3.29 -18.00
C SER A 134 -26.53 3.26 -19.48
N SER A 135 -27.37 4.21 -19.91
CA SER A 135 -27.59 4.46 -21.34
C SER A 135 -26.34 5.09 -21.96
N ALA A 136 -26.08 4.82 -23.24
CA ALA A 136 -24.87 5.26 -23.96
C ALA A 136 -24.64 6.80 -24.00
N HIS A 137 -25.63 7.58 -23.56
CA HIS A 137 -25.60 9.04 -23.50
C HIS A 137 -25.47 9.60 -22.06
N GLY A 138 -25.46 8.73 -21.04
CA GLY A 138 -25.27 9.11 -19.64
C GLY A 138 -23.79 9.41 -19.36
N GLY A 139 -23.39 10.67 -19.52
CA GLY A 139 -22.04 11.13 -19.20
C GLY A 139 -21.74 11.07 -17.70
N GLY A 140 -20.47 10.77 -17.36
CA GLY A 140 -19.94 10.98 -16.01
C GLY A 140 -18.82 10.02 -15.60
N ILE A 141 -18.97 8.72 -15.86
CA ILE A 141 -18.03 7.67 -15.40
C ILE A 141 -17.89 6.58 -16.46
N ALA A 142 -16.64 6.23 -16.81
CA ALA A 142 -16.33 5.19 -17.78
C ALA A 142 -16.36 3.79 -17.14
N TRP A 143 -17.54 3.30 -16.75
CA TRP A 143 -17.70 2.03 -16.02
C TRP A 143 -17.03 0.83 -16.69
N TRP A 144 -17.16 0.71 -18.02
CA TRP A 144 -16.50 -0.35 -18.80
C TRP A 144 -14.97 -0.26 -18.77
N ALA A 145 -14.42 0.94 -18.66
CA ALA A 145 -12.98 1.12 -18.49
C ALA A 145 -12.54 0.49 -17.17
N HIS A 146 -13.28 0.68 -16.08
CA HIS A 146 -12.96 0.09 -14.77
C HIS A 146 -13.03 -1.44 -14.80
N ILE A 147 -14.07 -2.02 -15.42
CA ILE A 147 -14.18 -3.48 -15.59
C ILE A 147 -12.99 -4.04 -16.38
N GLY A 148 -12.66 -3.39 -17.51
CA GLY A 148 -11.54 -3.81 -18.36
C GLY A 148 -10.20 -3.71 -17.65
N GLY A 149 -9.97 -2.59 -16.97
CA GLY A 149 -8.78 -2.38 -16.15
C GLY A 149 -8.62 -3.44 -15.08
N PHE A 150 -9.67 -3.73 -14.32
CA PHE A 150 -9.66 -4.72 -13.25
C PHE A 150 -9.32 -6.14 -13.73
N ILE A 151 -9.97 -6.59 -14.82
CA ILE A 151 -9.69 -7.91 -15.41
C ILE A 151 -8.28 -7.93 -15.99
N ALA A 152 -7.90 -6.91 -16.76
CA ALA A 152 -6.57 -6.81 -17.36
C ALA A 152 -5.46 -6.81 -16.29
N GLY A 153 -5.66 -6.12 -15.17
CA GLY A 153 -4.74 -6.12 -14.04
C GLY A 153 -4.55 -7.52 -13.44
N ILE A 154 -5.62 -8.30 -13.27
CA ILE A 154 -5.50 -9.70 -12.83
C ILE A 154 -4.63 -10.52 -13.80
N LEU A 155 -4.83 -10.34 -15.10
CA LEU A 155 -4.10 -11.07 -16.13
C LEU A 155 -2.64 -10.64 -16.20
N PHE A 156 -2.36 -9.34 -16.26
CA PHE A 156 -1.01 -8.80 -16.33
C PHE A 156 -0.20 -9.08 -15.08
N LEU A 157 -0.82 -9.08 -13.89
CA LEU A 157 -0.14 -9.52 -12.67
C LEU A 157 0.36 -10.95 -12.82
N LYS A 158 -0.50 -11.89 -13.23
CA LYS A 158 -0.13 -13.30 -13.40
C LYS A 158 0.98 -13.46 -14.43
N MET A 159 0.87 -12.76 -15.56
CA MET A 159 1.87 -12.78 -16.64
C MET A 159 3.24 -12.25 -16.17
N LEU A 160 3.27 -11.10 -15.48
CA LEU A 160 4.52 -10.50 -15.01
C LEU A 160 5.17 -11.29 -13.88
N LEU A 161 4.38 -11.93 -13.02
CA LEU A 161 4.91 -12.82 -11.99
C LEU A 161 5.50 -14.11 -12.57
N ALA A 162 5.00 -14.58 -13.72
CA ALA A 162 5.57 -15.73 -14.43
C ALA A 162 6.90 -15.40 -15.14
N ALA A 163 7.13 -14.12 -15.48
CA ALA A 163 8.37 -13.69 -16.13
C ALA A 163 9.55 -13.61 -15.13
N PRO A 164 10.80 -13.91 -15.54
CA PRO A 164 12.00 -13.77 -14.69
C PRO A 164 12.28 -12.34 -14.26
N ARG A 165 12.57 -12.10 -12.97
CA ARG A 165 12.87 -10.75 -12.44
C ARG A 165 14.14 -10.18 -13.08
N SER A 166 14.13 -8.87 -13.32
CA SER A 166 15.29 -8.14 -13.84
C SER A 166 16.17 -7.66 -12.68
N GLY A 167 17.49 -7.65 -12.83
CA GLY A 167 18.40 -7.10 -11.80
C GLY A 167 18.35 -5.57 -11.66
N ILE A 168 17.57 -4.88 -12.49
CA ILE A 168 17.34 -3.43 -12.40
C ILE A 168 16.47 -3.12 -11.17
N ASP A 169 15.48 -3.97 -10.90
CA ASP A 169 14.58 -3.82 -9.76
C ASP A 169 15.35 -3.86 -8.42
N ASP A 170 16.37 -4.73 -8.31
CA ASP A 170 17.19 -4.85 -7.08
C ASP A 170 17.94 -3.54 -6.77
N LYS A 171 18.50 -2.89 -7.79
CA LYS A 171 19.20 -1.60 -7.62
C LYS A 171 18.25 -0.49 -7.22
N LEU A 172 17.06 -0.45 -7.85
CA LEU A 172 16.05 0.55 -7.53
C LEU A 172 15.52 0.36 -6.11
N ARG A 173 15.27 -0.88 -5.69
CA ARG A 173 14.76 -1.23 -4.36
C ARG A 173 15.67 -0.75 -3.23
N VAL A 174 16.99 -0.82 -3.41
CA VAL A 174 17.96 -0.29 -2.44
C VAL A 174 17.81 1.24 -2.31
N SER A 175 17.63 1.94 -3.42
CA SER A 175 17.51 3.40 -3.45
C SER A 175 16.21 3.92 -2.81
N THR A 176 15.11 3.20 -3.04
CA THR A 176 13.74 3.54 -2.61
C THR A 176 13.34 2.92 -1.28
N SER A 177 14.19 2.05 -0.69
CA SER A 177 13.94 1.41 0.60
C SER A 177 13.55 2.43 1.68
N LYS A 178 12.58 2.06 2.52
CA LYS A 178 12.12 2.91 3.63
C LYS A 178 13.31 3.21 4.56
N ARG A 179 13.74 4.46 4.56
CA ARG A 179 14.90 4.91 5.34
C ARG A 179 14.64 5.05 6.83
N HIS A 180 13.38 4.91 7.25
CA HIS A 180 12.99 5.00 8.65
C HIS A 180 12.07 3.86 9.05
N THR A 181 12.31 3.28 10.22
CA THR A 181 11.32 2.41 10.88
C THR A 181 10.33 3.25 11.68
N PRO A 182 9.15 2.71 12.06
CA PRO A 182 8.18 3.43 12.87
C PRO A 182 8.83 4.09 14.09
N GLY A 183 8.45 5.34 14.34
CA GLY A 183 8.96 6.10 15.49
C GLY A 183 8.52 5.50 16.82
N LEU A 184 7.33 4.91 16.86
CA LEU A 184 6.78 4.19 18.00
C LEU A 184 6.83 2.68 17.73
N GLN A 185 7.41 1.92 18.67
CA GLN A 185 7.42 0.46 18.65
C GLN A 185 6.88 -0.09 19.96
N VAL A 186 6.05 -1.13 19.89
CA VAL A 186 5.59 -1.85 21.07
C VAL A 186 6.53 -3.02 21.31
N ILE A 187 7.18 -3.02 22.47
CA ILE A 187 8.11 -4.09 22.86
C ILE A 187 7.35 -5.09 23.71
N HIS A 188 7.18 -6.29 23.17
CA HIS A 188 6.69 -7.42 23.93
C HIS A 188 7.83 -7.96 24.79
N THR A 189 7.82 -7.61 26.07
CA THR A 189 8.83 -8.07 27.02
C THR A 189 8.48 -9.45 27.56
N PHE A 190 9.49 -10.30 27.69
CA PHE A 190 9.44 -11.56 28.40
C PHE A 190 10.45 -11.54 29.56
N SER A 191 10.20 -12.37 30.57
CA SER A 191 11.06 -12.51 31.74
C SER A 191 11.19 -13.97 32.11
N THR A 192 12.35 -14.39 32.62
CA THR A 192 12.42 -15.68 33.32
C THR A 192 11.73 -15.57 34.69
N LEU A 193 11.14 -16.69 35.16
CA LEU A 193 10.33 -16.73 36.40
C LEU A 193 11.09 -16.23 37.64
N GLU A 194 12.42 -16.34 37.64
CA GLU A 194 13.27 -15.98 38.77
C GLU A 194 14.03 -14.66 38.59
N SER A 195 13.93 -13.98 37.44
CA SER A 195 14.65 -12.73 37.21
C SER A 195 13.76 -11.49 37.31
N SER A 196 14.36 -10.44 37.89
CA SER A 196 13.87 -9.08 37.83
C SER A 196 14.08 -8.44 36.46
N ASP A 197 14.91 -9.03 35.63
CA ASP A 197 15.28 -8.48 34.33
C ASP A 197 14.22 -8.81 33.28
N LEU A 198 14.08 -7.89 32.32
CA LEU A 198 13.20 -8.03 31.19
C LEU A 198 14.02 -8.13 29.90
N SER A 199 13.52 -8.89 28.94
CA SER A 199 14.10 -8.99 27.61
C SER A 199 13.04 -8.71 26.56
N GLY A 200 13.41 -8.08 25.46
CA GLY A 200 12.52 -7.84 24.33
C GLY A 200 13.29 -7.56 23.05
N ASP A 201 12.58 -7.48 21.94
CA ASP A 201 13.17 -7.25 20.62
C ASP A 201 12.80 -5.85 20.11
N ILE A 202 13.78 -5.10 19.62
CA ILE A 202 13.58 -3.79 18.97
C ILE A 202 14.02 -3.85 17.51
N PHE A 203 13.21 -3.30 16.61
CA PHE A 203 13.44 -3.39 15.17
C PHE A 203 13.99 -2.07 14.64
N ILE A 204 15.04 -2.13 13.82
CA ILE A 204 15.55 -0.97 13.08
C ILE A 204 15.90 -1.37 11.66
N ASN A 205 15.97 -0.39 10.76
CA ASN A 205 16.43 -0.64 9.41
C ASN A 205 17.97 -0.50 9.33
N PRO A 206 18.61 -0.95 8.22
CA PRO A 206 20.05 -0.88 8.07
C PRO A 206 20.63 0.54 8.13
N MET A 207 19.88 1.55 7.68
CA MET A 207 20.33 2.94 7.67
C MET A 207 20.34 3.55 9.08
N GLU A 208 19.33 3.21 9.89
CA GLU A 208 19.23 3.56 11.31
C GLU A 208 20.29 2.82 12.14
N ALA A 209 20.58 1.56 11.82
CA ALA A 209 21.67 0.82 12.44
C ALA A 209 23.03 1.49 12.15
N LYS A 210 23.24 1.97 10.93
CA LYS A 210 24.46 2.67 10.52
C LYS A 210 24.60 4.05 11.16
N ASN A 211 23.55 4.86 11.14
CA ASN A 211 23.61 6.27 11.56
C ASN A 211 23.23 6.50 13.03
N GLY A 212 22.65 5.50 13.69
CA GLY A 212 22.01 5.65 14.99
C GLY A 212 20.58 6.21 14.85
N THR A 213 19.75 5.95 15.84
CA THR A 213 18.36 6.42 15.85
C THR A 213 17.81 6.55 17.27
N ARG A 214 16.70 7.26 17.43
CA ARG A 214 15.92 7.29 18.67
C ARG A 214 14.54 6.72 18.39
N LYS A 215 14.09 5.81 19.24
CA LYS A 215 12.79 5.14 19.11
C LYS A 215 11.98 5.32 20.38
N LEU A 216 10.73 5.72 20.20
CA LEU A 216 9.76 5.69 21.26
C LEU A 216 9.28 4.24 21.41
N VAL A 217 9.36 3.71 22.60
CA VAL A 217 9.15 2.31 22.90
C VAL A 217 8.06 2.18 23.95
N ASN A 218 7.03 1.40 23.65
CA ASN A 218 6.02 1.03 24.62
C ASN A 218 6.33 -0.30 25.29
N ILE A 219 6.40 -0.28 26.63
CA ILE A 219 6.63 -1.46 27.46
C ILE A 219 5.35 -1.69 28.26
N PRO A 220 4.53 -2.71 27.92
CA PRO A 220 3.20 -2.90 28.49
C PRO A 220 3.20 -3.55 29.89
N TRP A 221 4.11 -3.15 30.79
CA TRP A 221 4.18 -3.68 32.14
C TRP A 221 3.75 -2.62 33.19
N GLY A 222 2.65 -2.88 33.90
CA GLY A 222 2.14 -2.02 34.97
C GLY A 222 1.25 -0.84 34.53
N PHE A 223 0.58 -0.21 35.50
CA PHE A 223 -0.44 0.84 35.27
C PHE A 223 0.11 2.25 35.04
N GLN A 224 1.42 2.50 35.16
CA GLN A 224 1.95 3.87 35.06
C GLN A 224 3.20 3.95 34.16
N GLN A 225 3.03 4.72 33.09
CA GLN A 225 3.98 5.14 32.04
C GLN A 225 4.53 4.05 31.12
N ARG A 226 3.98 4.06 29.91
CA ARG A 226 4.08 3.05 28.87
C ARG A 226 4.95 3.49 27.69
N LEU A 227 5.78 4.52 27.80
CA LEU A 227 6.50 5.10 26.66
C LEU A 227 7.88 5.62 27.06
N PHE A 228 8.93 5.11 26.42
CA PHE A 228 10.32 5.45 26.70
C PHE A 228 11.07 5.79 25.41
N ASN A 229 11.93 6.80 25.44
CA ASN A 229 12.82 7.10 24.32
C ASN A 229 14.12 6.29 24.45
N VAL A 230 14.25 5.24 23.63
CA VAL A 230 15.44 4.41 23.54
C VAL A 230 16.37 4.98 22.47
N THR A 231 17.61 5.26 22.85
CA THR A 231 18.65 5.72 21.92
C THR A 231 19.46 4.52 21.46
N ILE A 232 19.52 4.31 20.15
CA ILE A 232 20.27 3.24 19.51
C ILE A 232 21.51 3.89 18.87
N PRO A 233 22.73 3.53 19.30
CA PRO A 233 23.94 4.14 18.78
C PRO A 233 24.21 3.72 17.33
N SER A 234 24.97 4.55 16.62
CA SER A 234 25.44 4.26 15.26
C SER A 234 26.40 3.07 15.24
N GLY A 235 26.31 2.26 14.19
CA GLY A 235 27.17 1.09 13.98
C GLY A 235 26.72 -0.17 14.73
N VAL A 236 25.50 -0.19 15.26
CA VAL A 236 24.92 -1.39 15.88
C VAL A 236 24.74 -2.50 14.84
N LYS A 237 25.15 -3.72 15.20
CA LYS A 237 24.99 -4.92 14.38
C LYS A 237 23.69 -5.65 14.73
N ASP A 238 23.17 -6.44 13.80
CA ASP A 238 22.07 -7.36 14.08
C ASP A 238 22.41 -8.29 15.26
N GLY A 239 21.47 -8.46 16.18
CA GLY A 239 21.63 -9.23 17.40
C GLY A 239 22.34 -8.51 18.55
N SER A 240 22.77 -7.25 18.38
CA SER A 240 23.33 -6.45 19.49
C SER A 240 22.32 -6.29 20.62
N ILE A 241 22.78 -6.28 21.87
CA ILE A 241 21.91 -6.14 23.05
C ILE A 241 22.10 -4.74 23.65
N LEU A 242 21.01 -3.99 23.75
CA LEU A 242 20.95 -2.71 24.45
C LEU A 242 20.47 -2.94 25.87
N ARG A 243 21.27 -2.52 26.86
CA ARG A 243 20.92 -2.59 28.27
C ARG A 243 20.37 -1.24 28.75
N LEU A 244 19.12 -1.22 29.16
CA LEU A 244 18.43 -0.08 29.76
C LEU A 244 18.35 -0.30 31.27
N ARG A 245 19.22 0.40 32.01
CA ARG A 245 19.37 0.21 33.45
C ARG A 245 18.12 0.65 34.21
N GLY A 246 17.70 -0.14 35.19
CA GLY A 246 16.58 0.16 36.08
C GLY A 246 15.20 0.13 35.39
N MET A 247 15.11 -0.37 34.16
CA MET A 247 13.87 -0.48 33.38
C MET A 247 13.25 -1.89 33.39
N GLY A 248 13.77 -2.80 34.21
CA GLY A 248 13.21 -4.13 34.45
C GLY A 248 12.09 -4.13 35.50
N LYS A 249 11.70 -5.30 35.99
CA LYS A 249 10.65 -5.44 37.01
C LYS A 249 11.06 -4.72 38.29
N ARG A 250 10.08 -4.06 38.92
CA ARG A 250 10.28 -3.43 40.24
C ARG A 250 10.41 -4.52 41.31
N ILE A 251 11.52 -4.51 42.03
CA ILE A 251 11.85 -5.46 43.10
C ILE A 251 11.51 -4.83 44.47
N SER A 252 11.82 -3.55 44.65
CA SER A 252 11.50 -2.77 45.86
C SER A 252 11.25 -1.29 45.51
N TYR A 253 10.97 -0.45 46.52
CA TYR A 253 10.70 0.97 46.30
C TYR A 253 11.82 1.68 45.50
N ASP A 254 13.07 1.25 45.71
CA ASP A 254 14.29 1.86 45.17
C ASP A 254 15.13 0.92 44.29
N ARG A 255 14.64 -0.30 43.99
CA ARG A 255 15.34 -1.26 43.13
C ARG A 255 14.42 -1.81 42.06
N SER A 256 14.92 -1.78 40.83
CA SER A 256 14.35 -2.44 39.65
C SER A 256 15.44 -3.24 38.94
N GLY A 257 15.05 -4.28 38.23
CA GLY A 257 15.95 -4.98 37.31
C GLY A 257 16.29 -4.11 36.09
N ASP A 258 16.95 -4.71 35.11
CA ASP A 258 17.27 -4.06 33.84
C ASP A 258 16.38 -4.57 32.70
N LEU A 259 16.31 -3.79 31.62
CA LEU A 259 15.68 -4.22 30.37
C LEU A 259 16.76 -4.40 29.29
N PHE A 260 16.77 -5.58 28.69
CA PHE A 260 17.65 -5.94 27.58
C PHE A 260 16.85 -5.95 26.28
N LEU A 261 17.21 -5.08 25.35
CA LEU A 261 16.60 -5.04 24.01
C LEU A 261 17.57 -5.63 22.99
N LYS A 262 17.18 -6.76 22.38
CA LYS A 262 17.91 -7.30 21.24
C LYS A 262 17.53 -6.51 19.99
N VAL A 263 18.54 -5.92 19.34
CA VAL A 263 18.35 -5.17 18.11
C VAL A 263 18.25 -6.14 16.94
N LEU A 264 17.14 -6.06 16.22
CA LEU A 264 16.88 -6.82 15.00
C LEU A 264 16.91 -5.86 13.81
N VAL A 265 17.92 -6.01 12.95
CA VAL A 265 18.08 -5.19 11.75
C VAL A 265 17.31 -5.85 10.61
N ARG A 266 16.24 -5.20 10.14
CA ARG A 266 15.36 -5.73 9.08
C ARG A 266 15.12 -4.69 7.98
N GLU A 267 15.01 -5.15 6.75
CA GLU A 267 14.50 -4.36 5.61
C GLU A 267 12.98 -4.22 5.64
#